data_AF-A0A924SGN8-F1
#
_entry.id   AF-A0A924SGN8-F1
#
_cell.length_a   1.000
_cell.length_b   1.000
_cell.length_c   1.000
_cell.angle_alpha   90.00
_cell.angle_beta   90.00
_cell.angle_gamma   90.00
#
_symmetry.space_group_name_H-M   'P 1'
#
loop_
_entity.id
_entity.type
_entity.pdbx_description
1 polymer ?
#
loop_
_entity_poly.entity_id
_entity_poly.type
_entity_poly.pdbx_seq_one_letter_code
_entity_poly.pdbx_strand_id
1 'polypeptide(L)'
;ALSGFITVSIPTALLGGPPASGWSFTVVLHGQDGYGQDGARTFADTPQGYQFGRCATATDPDPRCQVPSDGLPKAMDVLVPTGTTQQAELDPTSPVVLRGVPIP
;
A
#
# COMPACT_ATOMS: atom_id res chain seq x y z
N ALA A 1 18.39 13.09 -17.65
CA ALA A 1 17.06 13.10 -16.99
C ALA A 1 16.85 11.73 -16.36
N LEU A 2 16.41 11.66 -15.10
CA LEU A 2 15.95 10.41 -14.51
C LEU A 2 14.63 10.03 -15.19
N SER A 3 14.49 8.78 -15.62
CA SER A 3 13.28 8.32 -16.32
C SER A 3 12.05 8.29 -15.41
N GLY A 4 12.25 8.20 -14.08
CA GLY A 4 11.16 8.08 -13.11
C GLY A 4 10.48 6.71 -13.11
N PHE A 5 11.03 5.73 -13.84
CA PHE A 5 10.46 4.39 -13.96
C PHE A 5 11.24 3.37 -13.14
N ILE A 6 10.49 2.45 -12.54
CA ILE A 6 10.99 1.18 -12.03
C ILE A 6 10.50 0.10 -12.99
N THR A 7 11.43 -0.63 -13.62
CA THR A 7 11.07 -1.73 -14.52
C THR A 7 11.22 -3.06 -13.80
N VAL A 8 10.13 -3.82 -13.77
CA VAL A 8 10.11 -5.20 -13.26
C VAL A 8 9.88 -6.14 -14.43
N SER A 9 10.74 -7.14 -14.59
CA SER A 9 10.62 -8.15 -15.64
C SER A 9 10.23 -9.49 -15.04
N ILE A 10 9.09 -10.03 -15.47
CA ILE A 10 8.53 -11.29 -15.00
C ILE A 10 8.32 -12.22 -16.19
N PRO A 11 8.86 -13.46 -16.18
CA PRO A 11 8.52 -14.46 -17.19
C PRO A 11 7.01 -14.71 -17.21
N THR A 12 6.37 -14.56 -18.37
CA THR A 12 4.92 -14.75 -18.53
C THR A 12 4.45 -16.15 -18.16
N ALA A 13 5.33 -17.15 -18.30
CA ALA A 13 5.06 -18.51 -17.84
C ALA A 13 4.74 -18.60 -16.34
N LEU A 14 5.33 -17.74 -15.49
CA LEU A 14 5.03 -17.68 -14.06
C LEU A 14 3.64 -17.10 -13.76
N LEU A 15 3.05 -16.39 -14.71
CA LEU A 15 1.72 -15.81 -14.62
C LEU A 15 0.66 -16.72 -15.28
N GLY A 16 1.05 -17.81 -15.94
CA GLY A 16 0.15 -18.66 -16.72
C GLY A 16 -0.13 -18.14 -18.14
N GLY A 17 0.63 -17.14 -18.62
CA GLY A 17 0.50 -16.56 -19.94
C GLY A 17 0.80 -15.06 -19.97
N PRO A 18 0.80 -14.41 -21.15
CA PRO A 18 0.88 -12.97 -21.25
C PRO A 18 -0.34 -12.30 -20.59
N PRO A 19 -0.16 -11.28 -19.73
CA PRO A 19 -1.27 -10.49 -19.22
C PRO A 19 -2.09 -9.89 -20.37
N ALA A 20 -3.41 -9.93 -20.25
CA ALA A 20 -4.35 -9.51 -21.29
C ALA A 20 -5.63 -8.91 -20.70
N SER A 21 -6.53 -8.42 -21.55
CA SER A 21 -7.85 -7.94 -21.12
C SER A 21 -8.57 -9.00 -20.27
N GLY A 22 -9.22 -8.55 -19.19
CA GLY A 22 -9.80 -9.42 -18.15
C GLY A 22 -8.86 -9.72 -16.98
N TRP A 23 -7.58 -9.37 -17.07
CA TRP A 23 -6.66 -9.38 -15.93
C TRP A 23 -6.75 -8.09 -15.14
N SER A 24 -6.31 -8.15 -13.88
CA SER A 24 -6.11 -6.98 -13.05
C SER A 24 -4.82 -7.10 -12.24
N PHE A 25 -4.24 -5.95 -11.88
CA PHE A 25 -3.07 -5.88 -11.01
C PHE A 25 -3.34 -5.00 -9.80
N THR A 26 -2.88 -5.43 -8.64
CA THR A 26 -2.73 -4.56 -7.48
C THR A 26 -1.29 -4.10 -7.43
N VAL A 27 -1.07 -2.79 -7.39
CA VAL A 27 0.26 -2.19 -7.26
C VAL A 27 0.31 -1.40 -5.95
N VAL A 28 1.30 -1.70 -5.12
CA VAL A 28 1.48 -1.12 -3.80
C VAL A 28 2.86 -0.51 -3.70
N LEU A 29 2.93 0.76 -3.32
CA LEU A 29 4.15 1.39 -2.86
C LEU A 29 4.23 1.28 -1.34
N HIS A 30 5.31 0.70 -0.82
CA HIS A 30 5.62 0.68 0.60
C HIS A 30 7.09 1.05 0.84
N GLY A 31 7.41 1.49 2.06
CA GLY A 31 8.80 1.68 2.47
C GLY A 31 9.47 0.34 2.76
N GLN A 32 10.72 0.17 2.31
CA GLN A 32 11.51 -1.02 2.65
C GLN A 32 12.11 -0.88 4.06
N ASP A 33 12.05 -1.96 4.85
CA ASP A 33 12.97 -2.18 5.97
C ASP A 33 13.75 -3.50 5.81
N GLY A 34 14.86 -3.63 6.53
CA GLY A 34 15.66 -4.86 6.57
C GLY A 34 15.47 -5.65 7.86
N TYR A 35 14.46 -5.33 8.66
CA TYR A 35 14.34 -5.76 10.05
C TYR A 35 13.04 -6.53 10.35
N GLY A 36 12.01 -6.43 9.48
CA GLY A 36 10.74 -7.15 9.59
C GLY A 36 10.65 -8.46 8.79
N GLN A 37 9.57 -9.22 9.00
CA GLN A 37 9.32 -10.49 8.27
C GLN A 37 8.94 -10.29 6.81
N ASP A 38 8.36 -9.14 6.46
CA ASP A 38 7.86 -8.82 5.12
C ASP A 38 8.70 -7.77 4.38
N GLY A 39 9.83 -7.34 4.98
CA GLY A 39 10.72 -6.32 4.41
C GLY A 39 10.07 -4.95 4.25
N ALA A 40 9.00 -4.67 5.00
CA ALA A 40 8.21 -3.45 4.90
C ALA A 40 8.24 -2.64 6.20
N ARG A 41 8.54 -1.34 6.10
CA ARG A 41 8.50 -0.40 7.22
C ARG A 41 7.14 -0.44 7.91
N THR A 42 7.18 -0.50 9.24
CA THR A 42 5.99 -0.48 10.10
C THR A 42 5.65 0.94 10.55
N PHE A 43 4.56 1.08 11.30
CA PHE A 43 4.18 2.30 11.99
C PHE A 43 4.53 2.23 13.49
N ALA A 44 4.72 3.41 14.08
CA ALA A 44 4.80 3.67 15.51
C ALA A 44 3.85 4.82 15.90
N ASP A 45 3.63 5.00 17.20
CA ASP A 45 2.87 6.13 17.74
C ASP A 45 3.47 7.49 17.36
N THR A 46 4.80 7.55 17.31
CA THR A 46 5.56 8.73 16.87
C THR A 46 6.54 8.32 15.77
N PRO A 47 6.80 9.17 14.77
CA PRO A 47 7.79 8.87 13.72
C PRO A 47 9.16 8.49 14.31
N GLN A 48 9.81 7.47 13.73
CA GLN A 48 11.15 7.03 14.10
C GLN A 48 12.05 6.94 12.86
N GLY A 49 13.34 6.66 13.02
CA GLY A 49 14.28 6.59 11.89
C GLY A 49 13.92 5.54 10.82
N TYR A 50 13.29 4.44 11.22
CA TYR A 50 12.95 3.31 10.35
C TYR A 50 11.45 2.94 10.34
N GLN A 51 10.60 3.71 11.02
CA GLN A 51 9.15 3.47 11.10
C GLN A 51 8.39 4.76 10.83
N PHE A 52 7.24 4.64 10.16
CA PHE A 52 6.33 5.76 9.96
C PHE A 52 5.63 6.12 11.28
N GLY A 53 5.14 7.36 11.39
CA GLY A 53 4.28 7.76 12.50
C GLY A 53 2.82 7.67 12.10
N ARG A 54 1.95 7.24 13.02
CA ARG A 54 0.51 7.45 12.85
C ARG A 54 0.14 8.91 13.12
N CYS A 55 -1.07 9.30 12.74
CA CYS A 55 -1.60 10.61 13.10
C CYS A 55 -1.81 10.75 14.63
N ALA A 56 -1.77 11.98 15.11
CA ALA A 56 -1.76 12.30 16.53
C ALA A 56 -3.14 12.08 17.17
N THR A 57 -3.30 10.98 17.90
CA THR A 57 -4.59 10.56 18.49
C THR A 57 -5.18 11.53 19.49
N ALA A 58 -4.33 12.29 20.20
CA ALA A 58 -4.78 13.22 21.22
C ALA A 58 -5.47 14.46 20.63
N THR A 59 -5.21 14.78 19.37
CA THR A 59 -5.65 16.03 18.72
C THR A 59 -6.45 15.80 17.45
N ASP A 60 -6.42 14.60 16.88
CA ASP A 60 -7.12 14.26 15.65
C ASP A 60 -8.37 13.41 15.94
N PRO A 61 -9.58 13.95 15.74
CA PRO A 61 -10.83 13.23 15.98
C PRO A 61 -11.14 12.19 14.90
N ASP A 62 -10.36 12.10 13.82
CA ASP A 62 -10.59 11.12 12.77
C ASP A 62 -10.49 9.68 13.31
N PRO A 63 -11.51 8.83 13.13
CA PRO A 63 -11.48 7.44 13.59
C PRO A 63 -10.28 6.64 13.10
N ARG A 64 -9.74 6.98 11.91
CA ARG A 64 -8.57 6.33 11.33
C ARG A 64 -7.30 6.57 12.16
N CYS A 65 -7.24 7.68 12.89
CA CYS A 65 -6.13 7.96 13.81
C CYS A 65 -6.19 7.11 15.08
N GLN A 66 -7.38 6.63 15.45
CA GLN A 66 -7.57 5.82 16.64
C GLN A 66 -7.19 4.34 16.42
N VAL A 67 -6.90 3.95 15.17
CA VAL A 67 -6.40 2.61 14.87
C VAL A 67 -4.99 2.43 15.49
N PRO A 68 -4.74 1.31 16.19
CA PRO A 68 -3.42 0.95 16.69
C PRO A 68 -2.37 0.92 15.57
N SER A 69 -1.12 1.26 15.89
CA SER A 69 -0.04 1.34 14.89
C SER A 69 0.25 0.01 14.19
N ASP A 70 0.04 -1.12 14.86
CA ASP A 70 0.15 -2.47 14.29
C ASP A 70 -1.05 -2.88 13.40
N GLY A 71 -2.15 -2.12 13.45
CA GLY A 71 -3.33 -2.28 12.59
C GLY A 71 -3.33 -1.38 11.34
N LEU A 72 -2.36 -0.48 11.20
CA LEU A 72 -2.27 0.42 10.04
C LEU A 72 -1.72 -0.30 8.80
N PRO A 73 -2.27 -0.04 7.60
CA PRO A 73 -1.74 -0.61 6.37
C PRO A 73 -0.33 -0.05 6.11
N LYS A 74 0.65 -0.93 5.87
CA LYS A 74 2.02 -0.55 5.49
C LYS A 74 2.12 0.03 4.06
N ALA A 75 1.02 0.01 3.32
CA ALA A 75 0.90 0.62 2.00
C ALA A 75 0.86 2.16 2.12
N MET A 76 1.79 2.84 1.44
CA MET A 76 1.85 4.30 1.38
C MET A 76 1.04 4.88 0.23
N ASP A 77 1.02 4.18 -0.90
CA ASP A 77 0.27 4.56 -2.10
C ASP A 77 -0.14 3.31 -2.88
N VAL A 78 -1.30 3.36 -3.52
CA VAL A 78 -1.87 2.26 -4.31
C VAL A 78 -2.52 2.79 -5.58
N LEU A 79 -2.45 2.01 -6.66
CA LEU A 79 -3.29 2.27 -7.82
C LEU A 79 -4.73 1.84 -7.52
N VAL A 80 -5.68 2.74 -7.77
CA VAL A 80 -7.10 2.51 -7.48
C VAL A 80 -7.93 2.30 -8.74
N PRO A 81 -8.95 1.41 -8.70
CA PRO A 81 -9.91 1.28 -9.79
C PRO A 81 -10.74 2.56 -9.99
N THR A 82 -11.30 2.72 -11.19
CA THR A 82 -12.25 3.81 -11.48
C THR A 82 -13.44 3.78 -10.50
N GLY A 83 -13.86 4.95 -10.03
CA GLY A 83 -14.98 5.08 -9.09
C GLY A 83 -14.60 4.84 -7.62
N THR A 84 -13.32 4.78 -7.30
CA THR A 84 -12.79 4.63 -5.94
C THR A 84 -11.70 5.67 -5.68
N THR A 85 -11.43 5.93 -4.39
CA THR A 85 -10.31 6.75 -3.94
C THR A 85 -9.32 5.91 -3.13
N GLN A 86 -8.05 6.33 -3.12
CA GLN A 86 -7.04 5.71 -2.25
C GLN A 86 -7.43 5.78 -0.77
N GLN A 87 -8.10 6.87 -0.37
CA GLN A 87 -8.63 7.02 0.98
C GLN A 87 -9.59 5.89 1.37
N ALA A 88 -10.43 5.43 0.44
CA ALA A 88 -11.36 4.34 0.70
C ALA A 88 -10.66 2.96 0.67
N GLU A 89 -9.67 2.76 -0.20
CA GLU A 89 -8.88 1.52 -0.25
C GLU A 89 -8.03 1.34 1.02
N LEU A 90 -7.42 2.42 1.51
CA LEU A 90 -6.49 2.41 2.64
C LEU A 90 -7.15 2.80 3.97
N ASP A 91 -8.48 2.75 4.09
CA ASP A 91 -9.18 3.04 5.34
C ASP A 91 -8.92 1.92 6.37
N PRO A 92 -8.18 2.20 7.46
CA PRO A 92 -7.81 1.18 8.44
C PRO A 92 -8.91 0.89 9.47
N THR A 93 -10.06 1.56 9.42
CA THR A 93 -11.18 1.33 10.37
C THR A 93 -11.86 -0.02 10.17
N SER A 94 -11.53 -0.73 9.08
CA SER A 94 -11.87 -2.12 8.81
C SER A 94 -10.69 -2.80 8.09
N PRO A 95 -10.67 -4.14 7.94
CA PRO A 95 -9.61 -4.80 7.19
C PRO A 95 -9.48 -4.22 5.78
N VAL A 96 -8.29 -3.67 5.48
CA VAL A 96 -7.97 -3.07 4.18
C VAL A 96 -7.94 -4.15 3.10
N VAL A 97 -8.68 -3.91 2.01
CA VAL A 97 -8.74 -4.79 0.84
C VAL A 97 -8.38 -3.98 -0.38
N LEU A 98 -7.26 -4.33 -1.02
CA LEU A 98 -6.79 -3.66 -2.23
C LEU A 98 -7.40 -4.27 -3.48
N ARG A 99 -8.18 -3.49 -4.22
CA ARG A 99 -8.76 -3.95 -5.48
C ARG A 99 -7.75 -3.85 -6.64
N GLY A 100 -7.82 -4.83 -7.54
CA GLY A 100 -7.00 -4.84 -8.75
C GLY A 100 -7.48 -3.82 -9.77
N VAL A 101 -6.54 -3.12 -10.41
CA VAL A 101 -6.80 -2.24 -11.55
C VAL A 101 -6.79 -3.09 -12.83
N PRO A 102 -7.88 -3.08 -13.62
CA PRO A 102 -7.95 -3.88 -14.84
C PRO A 102 -6.96 -3.38 -15.89
N ILE A 103 -6.40 -4.31 -16.67
CA ILE A 103 -5.66 -3.96 -17.89
C ILE A 103 -6.68 -3.45 -18.93
N PRO A 104 -6.46 -2.27 -19.54
CA PRO A 104 -7.30 -1.76 -20.62
C PRO A 104 -7.45 -2.72 -21.81
#